data_AF-A0A971J289-F1
#
_entry.id   AF-A0A971J289-F1
#
_cell.length_a   1.000
_cell.length_b   1.000
_cell.length_c   1.000
_cell.angle_alpha   90.00
_cell.angle_beta   90.00
_cell.angle_gamma   90.00
#
_symmetry.space_group_name_H-M   'P 1'
#
loop_
_entity.id
_entity.type
_entity.pdbx_description
1 polymer ?
#
loop_
_entity_poly.entity_id
_entity_poly.type
_entity_poly.pdbx_seq_one_letter_code
_entity_poly.pdbx_strand_id
1 'polypeptide(L)' 'YGIVTSHKVGKAVVRNRIKRRLRALVRKMDPAIKPGHDMVLVVRHHAGAADYQQLEKDLSMVIRKAKL' A
#
# COMPACT_ATOMS: atom_id res chain seq x y z
N TYR A 1 2.52 3.64 10.22
CA TYR A 1 2.77 2.69 9.11
C TYR A 1 3.97 3.11 8.27
N GLY A 2 4.79 2.16 7.83
CA GLY A 2 5.88 2.37 6.87
C GLY A 2 5.53 1.85 5.48
N ILE A 3 6.11 2.43 4.42
CA ILE A 3 5.97 1.91 3.04
C ILE A 3 7.35 1.69 2.44
N VAL A 4 7.64 0.43 2.10
CA VAL A 4 8.90 0.01 1.49
C VAL A 4 8.68 -0.28 0.02
N THR A 5 9.45 0.40 -0.84
CA THR A 5 9.42 0.21 -2.30
C THR A 5 10.80 -0.14 -2.81
N SER A 6 10.94 -1.26 -3.54
CA SER A 6 12.18 -1.62 -4.22
C SER A 6 12.41 -0.78 -5.48
N HIS A 7 13.67 -0.65 -5.90
CA HIS A 7 14.03 -0.10 -7.22
C HIS A 7 13.39 -0.89 -8.38
N LYS A 8 13.12 -2.18 -8.19
CA LYS A 8 12.49 -3.07 -9.18
C LYS A 8 11.03 -2.69 -9.53
N VAL A 9 10.38 -1.84 -8.72
CA VAL A 9 9.02 -1.34 -8.99
C VAL A 9 9.01 -0.33 -10.14
N GLY A 10 10.12 0.37 -10.38
CA GLY A 10 10.27 1.35 -11.44
C GLY A 10 11.07 2.59 -11.04
N LYS A 11 11.07 3.58 -11.94
CA LYS A 11 11.71 4.89 -11.74
C LYS A 11 11.10 5.64 -10.54
N ALA A 12 11.81 6.64 -10.03
CA ALA A 12 11.40 7.42 -8.85
C ALA A 12 9.95 7.95 -8.93
N VAL A 13 9.53 8.43 -10.11
CA VAL A 13 8.17 8.94 -10.35
C VAL A 13 7.11 7.86 -10.13
N VAL A 14 7.32 6.65 -10.65
CA VAL A 14 6.38 5.52 -10.48
C VAL A 14 6.31 5.11 -9.01
N ARG A 15 7.46 4.97 -8.34
CA ARG A 15 7.51 4.62 -6.91
C ARG A 15 6.82 5.67 -6.04
N ASN A 16 7.03 6.95 -6.33
CA ASN A 16 6.41 8.04 -5.57
C ASN A 16 4.89 8.10 -5.81
N ARG A 17 4.44 7.84 -7.04
CA ARG A 17 3.02 7.71 -7.38
C ARG A 17 2.36 6.60 -6.57
N ILE A 18 2.96 5.41 -6.52
CA ILE A 18 2.44 4.27 -5.75
C ILE A 18 2.44 4.58 -4.26
N LYS A 19 3.54 5.11 -3.70
CA LYS A 19 3.60 5.52 -2.30
C LYS A 19 2.50 6.53 -1.96
N ARG A 20 2.22 7.49 -2.84
CA ARG A 20 1.14 8.47 -2.65
C ARG A 20 -0.24 7.80 -2.65
N ARG A 21 -0.52 6.91 -3.61
CA ARG A 21 -1.79 6.17 -3.69
C ARG A 21 -2.01 5.29 -2.47
N LEU A 22 -1.00 4.52 -2.07
CA LEU A 22 -1.07 3.66 -0.88
C LEU A 22 -1.31 4.47 0.40
N ARG A 23 -0.64 5.61 0.58
CA ARG A 23 -0.91 6.50 1.73
C ARG A 23 -2.37 6.98 1.77
N ALA A 24 -2.92 7.35 0.63
CA ALA A 24 -4.31 7.79 0.54
C ALA A 24 -5.28 6.65 0.89
N LEU A 25 -5.03 5.44 0.37
CA LEU A 25 -5.85 4.27 0.66
C LEU A 25 -5.78 3.84 2.13
N VAL A 26 -4.58 3.83 2.73
CA VAL A 26 -4.41 3.54 4.15
C VAL A 26 -5.15 4.58 5.01
N ARG A 27 -5.06 5.88 4.69
CA ARG A 27 -5.83 6.93 5.38
C ARG A 27 -7.34 6.74 5.27
N LYS A 28 -7.84 6.26 4.13
CA LYS A 28 -9.26 5.94 3.94
C LYS A 28 -9.69 4.75 4.81
N MET A 29 -8.78 3.81 5.06
CA MET A 29 -9.04 2.59 5.85
C MET A 29 -8.66 2.73 7.33
N ASP A 30 -7.98 3.81 7.71
CA ASP A 30 -7.53 4.12 9.07
C ASP A 30 -8.62 3.95 10.15
N PRO A 31 -9.91 4.30 9.93
CA PRO A 31 -10.95 4.05 10.91
C PRO A 31 -11.19 2.56 11.24
N ALA A 32 -10.78 1.66 10.34
CA ALA A 32 -10.91 0.21 10.50
C ALA A 32 -9.65 -0.47 11.03
N ILE A 33 -8.52 0.25 11.12
CA ILE A 33 -7.25 -0.31 11.59
C ILE A 33 -7.18 -0.09 13.10
N LYS A 34 -7.11 -1.17 13.88
CA LYS A 34 -7.04 -1.03 15.34
C LYS A 34 -5.78 -0.26 15.77
N PRO A 35 -5.92 0.79 16.61
CA PRO A 35 -4.76 1.49 17.16
C PRO A 35 -3.89 0.51 17.97
N GLY A 36 -2.56 0.70 17.90
CA GLY A 36 -1.58 -0.13 18.59
C GLY A 36 -0.80 -1.12 17.72
N HIS A 37 -0.99 -1.11 16.39
CA HIS A 37 -0.23 -1.97 15.47
C HIS A 37 0.73 -1.18 14.59
N ASP A 38 1.98 -1.61 14.54
CA ASP A 38 2.95 -1.13 13.56
C ASP A 38 2.83 -1.91 12.24
N MET A 39 2.36 -1.23 11.19
CA MET A 39 2.24 -1.82 9.86
C MET A 39 3.36 -1.41 8.93
N VAL A 40 3.89 -2.35 8.15
CA VAL A 40 4.82 -2.08 7.03
C VAL A 40 4.23 -2.63 5.74
N LEU A 41 4.04 -1.76 4.75
CA LEU A 41 3.56 -2.11 3.42
C LEU A 41 4.75 -2.32 2.49
N VAL A 42 4.99 -3.57 2.08
CA VAL A 42 6.04 -3.93 1.13
C VAL A 42 5.46 -4.02 -0.28
N VAL A 43 5.85 -3.08 -1.13
CA VAL A 43 5.39 -2.99 -2.51
C VAL A 43 6.17 -3.96 -3.39
N ARG A 44 5.46 -4.94 -3.98
CA ARG A 44 6.05 -5.88 -4.94
C ARG A 44 6.26 -5.21 -6.30
N HIS A 45 7.24 -5.71 -7.07
CA HIS A 45 7.66 -5.12 -8.33
C HIS A 45 6.53 -4.95 -9.36
N HIS A 46 5.55 -5.87 -9.38
CA HIS A 46 4.37 -5.80 -10.28
C HIS A 46 3.45 -4.60 -10.01
N ALA A 47 3.52 -3.99 -8.83
CA ALA A 47 2.67 -2.84 -8.47
C ALA A 47 2.96 -1.58 -9.31
N GLY A 48 4.11 -1.56 -10.02
CA GLY A 48 4.49 -0.51 -10.97
C GLY A 48 3.40 -0.17 -12.00
N ALA A 49 2.70 -1.19 -12.47
CA ALA A 49 1.66 -1.09 -13.50
C ALA A 49 0.23 -1.12 -12.94
N ALA A 50 0.06 -1.26 -11.62
CA ALA A 50 -1.26 -1.37 -11.02
C ALA A 50 -2.01 -0.02 -11.08
N ASP A 51 -3.28 -0.09 -11.44
CA ASP A 51 -4.19 1.05 -11.33
C ASP A 51 -4.61 1.28 -9.86
N TYR A 52 -5.41 2.32 -9.63
CA TYR A 52 -5.82 2.68 -8.27
C TYR A 52 -6.79 1.65 -7.66
N GLN A 53 -7.73 1.12 -8.45
CA GLN A 53 -8.72 0.15 -7.98
C GLN A 53 -8.06 -1.18 -7.61
N GLN A 54 -7.09 -1.63 -8.40
CA GLN A 54 -6.33 -2.83 -8.13
C GLN A 54 -5.53 -2.68 -6.82
N LEU A 55 -4.90 -1.53 -6.60
CA LEU A 55 -4.21 -1.24 -5.34
C LEU A 55 -5.16 -1.21 -4.14
N GLU A 56 -6.38 -0.68 -4.30
CA GLU A 56 -7.40 -0.67 -3.24
C GLU A 56 -7.87 -2.09 -2.90
N LYS A 57 -8.17 -2.90 -3.91
CA LYS A 57 -8.60 -4.28 -3.76
C LYS A 57 -7.52 -5.14 -3.08
N ASP A 58 -6.27 -5.01 -3.55
CA ASP A 58 -5.14 -5.74 -2.99
C ASP A 58 -4.88 -5.32 -1.54
N LEU A 59 -4.94 -4.02 -1.23
CA LEU A 59 -4.75 -3.52 0.13
C LEU A 59 -5.85 -4.03 1.08
N SER A 60 -7.11 -3.98 0.65
CA SER A 60 -8.24 -4.49 1.44
C SER A 60 -8.10 -5.98 1.74
N MET A 61 -7.69 -6.78 0.74
CA MET A 61 -7.44 -8.20 0.93
C MET A 61 -6.31 -8.46 1.94
N VAL A 62 -5.22 -7.69 1.87
CA VAL A 62 -4.08 -7.83 2.77
C VAL A 62 -4.44 -7.44 4.20
N ILE A 63 -5.14 -6.32 4.40
CA ILE A 63 -5.56 -5.86 5.73
C ILE A 63 -6.48 -6.89 6.38
N ARG A 64 -7.48 -7.39 5.63
CA ARG A 64 -8.38 -8.44 6.11
C ARG A 64 -7.62 -9.72 6.50
N LYS A 65 -6.60 -10.11 5.73
CA LYS A 65 -5.75 -11.28 6.05
C LYS A 65 -4.87 -11.05 7.27
N ALA A 66 -4.36 -9.83 7.45
CA ALA A 66 -3.54 -9.44 8.59
C ALA A 66 -4.34 -9.37 9.90
N LYS A 67 -5.67 -9.43 9.85
CA LYS A 67 -6.60 -9.36 11.00
C LYS A 67 -6.40 -8.09 11.85
N LEU A 68 -6.05 -6.99 11.19
CA LEU A 68 -5.88 -5.66 11.80
C LEU A 68 -7.23 -4.99 12.03
#